data_AF-A0A519TNX8-F1
#
_entry.id   AF-A0A519TNX8-F1
#
_cell.length_a   1.000
_cell.length_b   1.000
_cell.length_c   1.000
_cell.angle_alpha   90.00
_cell.angle_beta   90.00
_cell.angle_gamma   90.00
#
_symmetry.space_group_name_H-M   'P 1'
#
loop_
_entity.id
_entity.type
_entity.pdbx_description
1 polymer ?
#
loop_
_entity_poly.entity_id
_entity_poly.type
_entity_poly.pdbx_seq_one_letter_code
_entity_poly.pdbx_strand_id
1 'polypeptide(L)' 'MAGGIGSRFWPKSRNTYPKQFIDILGSGKSLLQLTYQRFLK' A
#
# COMPACT_ATOMS: atom_id res chain seq x y z
N MET A 1 11.79 4.29 3.87
CA MET A 1 11.00 5.49 3.48
C MET A 1 9.99 5.09 2.42
N ALA A 2 8.70 5.19 2.70
CA ALA A 2 7.64 4.87 1.75
C ALA A 2 6.93 6.15 1.24
N GLY A 3 7.75 7.18 0.97
CA GLY A 3 7.32 8.45 0.40
C GLY A 3 7.21 8.34 -1.12
N GLY A 4 6.07 7.83 -1.60
CA GLY A 4 5.69 7.95 -3.00
C GLY A 4 4.23 8.34 -3.06
N ILE A 5 3.90 9.48 -3.68
CA ILE A 5 2.56 10.07 -3.73
C ILE A 5 1.49 9.17 -4.38
N GLY A 6 1.91 8.03 -4.93
CA GLY A 6 1.02 7.01 -5.43
C GLY A 6 0.49 7.27 -6.84
N SER A 7 0.85 8.38 -7.51
CA SER A 7 0.30 8.83 -8.80
C SER A 7 0.08 7.75 -9.88
N ARG A 8 0.90 6.69 -9.93
CA ARG A 8 0.73 5.52 -10.83
C ARG A 8 -0.49 4.62 -10.52
N PHE A 9 -1.08 4.76 -9.34
CA PHE A 9 -2.26 4.01 -8.87
C PHE A 9 -3.50 4.89 -8.82
N TRP A 10 -3.46 6.08 -9.43
CA TRP A 10 -4.65 6.88 -9.64
C TRP A 10 -5.64 6.12 -10.54
N PRO A 11 -6.95 6.08 -10.23
CA PRO A 11 -7.66 6.86 -9.22
C PRO A 11 -7.69 6.25 -7.81
N LYS A 12 -7.20 5.02 -7.61
CA LYS A 12 -7.21 4.31 -6.31
C LYS A 12 -6.30 4.96 -5.25
N SER A 13 -5.16 5.53 -5.62
CA SER A 13 -4.34 6.31 -4.69
C SER A 13 -4.79 7.76 -4.66
N ARG A 14 -5.19 8.23 -3.48
CA ARG A 14 -5.56 9.62 -3.21
C ARG A 14 -4.58 10.17 -2.16
N ASN A 15 -4.44 11.49 -2.03
CA ASN A 15 -3.65 12.07 -0.93
C ASN A 15 -4.16 11.64 0.45
N THR A 16 -5.47 11.41 0.58
CA THR A 16 -6.12 10.90 1.80
C THR A 16 -5.94 9.40 2.00
N TYR A 17 -5.55 8.65 0.96
CA TYR A 17 -5.35 7.20 1.00
C TYR A 17 -4.09 6.81 0.20
N PRO A 18 -2.89 6.95 0.82
CA PRO A 18 -1.64 6.75 0.11
C PRO A 18 -1.42 5.27 -0.24
N LYS A 19 -0.61 5.03 -1.27
CA LYS A 19 -0.41 3.71 -1.89
C LYS A 19 -0.10 2.58 -0.89
N GLN A 20 0.58 2.89 0.21
CA GLN A 20 0.97 1.94 1.24
C GLN A 20 -0.20 1.19 1.89
N PHE A 21 -1.37 1.82 1.91
CA PHE A 21 -2.60 1.24 2.47
C PHE A 21 -3.49 0.60 1.39
N ILE A 22 -3.11 0.68 0.12
CA ILE A 22 -3.86 0.06 -0.96
C ILE A 22 -3.61 -1.45 -0.94
N ASP A 23 -4.70 -2.20 -0.88
CA ASP A 23 -4.70 -3.61 -1.24
C ASP A 23 -4.70 -3.73 -2.77
N ILE A 24 -3.50 -3.91 -3.32
CA ILE A 24 -3.30 -4.06 -4.77
C ILE A 24 -3.61 -5.50 -5.20
N LEU A 25 -3.45 -6.47 -4.30
CA LEU A 25 -3.56 -7.90 -4.61
C LEU A 25 -4.97 -8.46 -4.37
N GLY A 26 -5.92 -7.65 -3.86
CA GLY A 26 -7.27 -8.11 -3.51
C GLY A 26 -7.27 -9.13 -2.38
N SER A 27 -6.22 -9.12 -1.56
CA SER A 27 -5.93 -10.10 -0.52
C SER A 27 -6.51 -9.72 0.85
N GLY A 28 -7.17 -8.57 0.94
CA GLY A 28 -7.63 -7.96 2.17
C GLY A 28 -6.51 -7.32 3.00
N LYS A 29 -5.27 -7.32 2.50
CA LYS A 29 -4.09 -6.82 3.23
C LYS A 29 -3.45 -5.64 2.51
N SER A 30 -3.07 -4.62 3.27
CA SER A 30 -2.28 -3.50 2.74
C SER A 30 -0.85 -3.90 2.42
N LEU A 31 -0.18 -3.14 1.56
CA LEU A 31 1.25 -3.36 1.27
C LEU A 31 2.10 -3.32 2.55
N LEU A 32 1.80 -2.42 3.48
CA LEU A 32 2.49 -2.36 4.77
C LEU A 32 2.29 -3.62 5.60
N GLN A 33 1.08 -4.16 5.66
CA GLN A 33 0.80 -5.40 6.38
C GLN A 33 1.56 -6.58 5.77
N LEU A 34 1.65 -6.64 4.44
CA LEU A 34 2.43 -7.67 3.75
C LEU A 34 3.93 -7.52 4.03
N THR A 35 4.46 -6.30 4.02
CA THR A 35 5.87 -6.04 4.38
C THR A 35 6.14 -6.46 5.83
N TYR A 36 5.27 -6.08 6.76
CA TYR A 36 5.40 -6.46 8.16
C TYR A 36 5.35 -7.98 8.38
N GLN A 37 4.42 -8.69 7.72
CA GLN A 37 4.34 -10.15 7.79
C GLN A 37 5.60 -10.86 7.26
N ARG A 38 6.31 -10.26 6.29
CA ARG A 38 7.58 -10.80 5.81
C ARG A 38 8.71 -10.67 6.83
N PHE A 39 8.70 -9.65 7.67
CA PHE A 39 9.72 -9.44 8.70
C PHE A 39 9.46 -10.25 9.98
N LEU A 40 8.22 -10.70 10.20
CA LEU A 40 7.87 -11.60 11.32
C LEU A 40 8.22 -13.06 11.06
N LYS A 41 8.66 -13.41 9.84
CA LYS A 41 9.08 -14.76 9.45
C LYS A 41 10.60 -14.81 9.36
#